data_AF-A0A969L4P2-F1
#
_entry.id   AF-A0A969L4P2-F1
#
_cell.length_a   1.000
_cell.length_b   1.000
_cell.length_c   1.000
_cell.angle_alpha   90.00
_cell.angle_beta   90.00
_cell.angle_gamma   90.00
#
_symmetry.space_group_name_H-M   'P 1'
#
loop_
_entity.id
_entity.type
_entity.pdbx_description
1 polymer ?
#
loop_
_entity_poly.entity_id
_entity_poly.type
_entity_poly.pdbx_seq_one_letter_code
_entity_poly.pdbx_strand_id
1 'polypeptide(L)'
;MRTKLVPPFQQPVGNQSYGLFIGNGDQDNYIKLVRVAGGLQLAWEFNGEWGSSPVYPLAQSFNALDLILMINPISGQVEAAYALDDGPIQSLTSSGLQVTAQGLVKAVLQSSQAALAVGMIGTKAGGQDYPVTYDFFEV
;
A
#
# COMPACT_ATOMS: atom_id res chain seq x y z
N MET A 1 -10.29 3.40 -0.43
CA MET A 1 -9.43 3.09 0.72
C MET A 1 -8.22 4.03 0.82
N ARG A 2 -8.01 4.61 2.01
CA ARG A 2 -6.94 5.56 2.31
C ARG A 2 -6.50 5.44 3.78
N THR A 3 -5.23 5.73 4.05
CA THR A 3 -4.73 6.02 5.39
C THR A 3 -3.86 7.26 5.37
N LYS A 4 -3.76 7.95 6.51
CA LYS A 4 -2.88 9.11 6.70
C LYS A 4 -1.83 8.79 7.75
N LEU A 5 -0.58 9.10 7.40
CA LEU A 5 0.58 9.00 8.27
C LEU A 5 0.97 10.40 8.75
N VAL A 6 1.22 10.53 10.06
CA VAL A 6 1.64 11.78 10.69
C VAL A 6 2.83 11.53 11.62
N PRO A 7 3.67 12.53 11.93
CA PRO A 7 4.80 12.34 12.83
C PRO A 7 4.34 11.84 14.21
N PRO A 8 5.13 10.99 14.88
CA PRO A 8 6.43 10.49 14.42
C PRO A 8 6.30 9.35 13.40
N PHE A 9 7.01 9.48 12.27
CA PHE A 9 7.38 8.38 11.38
C PHE A 9 8.83 8.56 10.93
N GLN A 10 9.53 7.47 10.66
CA GLN A 10 10.88 7.49 10.11
C GLN A 10 10.88 7.09 8.63
N GLN A 11 11.90 7.53 7.89
CA GLN A 11 12.12 7.06 6.53
C GLN A 11 12.62 5.61 6.57
N PRO A 12 12.01 4.68 5.82
CA PRO A 12 12.50 3.31 5.77
C PRO A 12 13.92 3.25 5.21
N VAL A 13 14.74 2.34 5.75
CA VAL A 13 16.06 2.00 5.21
C VAL A 13 16.14 0.52 4.85
N GLY A 14 16.99 0.18 3.88
CA GLY A 14 17.12 -1.20 3.39
C GLY A 14 15.77 -1.77 2.96
N ASN A 15 15.38 -2.90 3.55
CA ASN A 15 14.13 -3.62 3.24
C ASN A 15 12.98 -3.26 4.19
N GLN A 16 13.09 -2.16 4.95
CA GLN A 16 11.99 -1.68 5.77
C GLN A 16 10.84 -1.14 4.91
N SER A 17 9.61 -1.29 5.38
CA SER A 17 8.45 -0.70 4.71
C SER A 17 7.26 -0.50 5.64
N TYR A 18 6.40 0.46 5.33
CA TYR A 18 5.12 0.63 6.04
C TYR A 18 4.04 1.20 5.12
N GLY A 19 2.78 0.92 5.42
CA GLY A 19 1.65 1.46 4.67
C GLY A 19 0.38 0.67 4.92
N LEU A 20 -0.37 0.39 3.85
CA LEU A 20 -1.63 -0.34 3.92
C LEU A 20 -1.67 -1.55 2.99
N PHE A 21 -2.56 -2.48 3.27
CA PHE A 21 -2.82 -3.64 2.41
C PHE A 21 -4.32 -3.94 2.27
N ILE A 22 -4.65 -4.63 1.18
CA ILE A 22 -5.92 -5.31 0.92
C ILE A 22 -5.63 -6.77 0.57
N GLY A 23 -6.52 -7.69 0.90
CA GLY A 23 -6.33 -9.11 0.59
C GLY A 23 -7.49 -9.98 1.05
N ASN A 24 -7.30 -11.30 0.97
CA ASN A 24 -8.30 -12.27 1.46
C ASN A 24 -8.13 -12.61 2.96
N GLY A 25 -7.10 -12.08 3.61
CA GLY A 25 -6.81 -12.29 5.03
C GLY A 25 -5.74 -13.34 5.33
N ASP A 26 -5.20 -14.02 4.32
CA ASP A 26 -4.00 -14.85 4.48
C ASP A 26 -2.70 -14.09 4.14
N GLN A 27 -1.57 -14.78 4.23
CA GLN A 27 -0.24 -14.21 3.99
C GLN A 27 0.20 -14.30 2.53
N ASP A 28 -0.51 -15.04 1.68
CA ASP A 28 -0.09 -15.41 0.32
C ASP A 28 -0.95 -14.72 -0.77
N ASN A 29 -1.93 -13.91 -0.35
CA ASN A 29 -2.92 -13.26 -1.22
C ASN A 29 -3.25 -11.84 -0.74
N TYR A 30 -2.38 -10.89 -1.12
CA TYR A 30 -2.56 -9.48 -0.78
C TYR A 30 -1.98 -8.54 -1.84
N ILE A 31 -2.42 -7.27 -1.79
CA ILE A 31 -1.80 -6.14 -2.47
C ILE A 31 -1.53 -5.08 -1.39
N LYS A 32 -0.32 -4.52 -1.36
CA LYS A 32 0.08 -3.47 -0.42
C LYS A 32 0.67 -2.26 -1.13
N LEU A 33 0.32 -1.08 -0.65
CA LEU A 33 0.99 0.17 -1.00
C LEU A 33 1.79 0.61 0.22
N VAL A 34 3.10 0.75 0.02
CA VAL A 34 4.03 1.01 1.12
C VAL A 34 5.01 2.13 0.78
N ARG A 35 5.38 2.90 1.80
CA ARG A 35 6.64 3.64 1.82
C ARG A 35 7.78 2.63 1.99
N VAL A 36 8.78 2.73 1.13
CA VAL A 36 10.03 1.95 1.16
C VAL A 36 11.22 2.91 1.18
N ALA A 37 12.44 2.37 1.25
CA ALA A 37 13.63 3.18 1.07
C ALA A 37 13.60 3.91 -0.28
N GLY A 38 13.64 5.24 -0.25
CA GLY A 38 13.68 6.11 -1.42
C GLY A 38 12.33 6.46 -2.07
N GLY A 39 11.20 5.86 -1.66
CA GLY A 39 9.97 6.07 -2.41
C GLY A 39 8.73 5.31 -1.95
N LEU A 40 7.76 5.23 -2.85
CA LEU A 40 6.56 4.41 -2.71
C LEU A 40 6.66 3.18 -3.62
N GLN A 41 6.09 2.06 -3.19
CA GLN A 41 6.02 0.86 -3.99
C GLN A 41 4.65 0.17 -3.81
N LEU A 42 4.08 -0.27 -4.92
CA LEU A 42 2.97 -1.21 -4.91
C LEU A 42 3.57 -2.62 -5.01
N ALA A 43 3.27 -3.48 -4.05
CA ALA A 43 3.72 -4.87 -4.03
C ALA A 43 2.52 -5.79 -3.82
N TRP A 44 2.63 -7.03 -4.26
CA TRP A 44 1.54 -7.99 -4.18
C TRP A 44 2.05 -9.41 -4.09
N GLU A 45 1.16 -10.28 -3.65
CA GLU A 45 1.36 -11.72 -3.64
C GLU A 45 0.06 -12.37 -4.08
N PHE A 46 0.14 -13.25 -5.06
CA PHE A 46 -1.02 -14.00 -5.57
C PHE A 46 -0.69 -15.49 -5.55
N ASN A 47 -1.39 -16.26 -4.72
CA ASN A 47 -1.10 -17.69 -4.51
C ASN A 47 0.37 -17.96 -4.12
N GLY A 48 0.97 -17.09 -3.30
CA GLY A 48 2.37 -17.22 -2.86
C GLY A 48 3.43 -16.70 -3.84
N GLU A 49 3.01 -16.23 -5.02
CA GLU A 49 3.91 -15.66 -6.01
C GLU A 49 4.03 -14.14 -5.82
N TRP A 50 5.23 -13.71 -5.44
CA TRP A 50 5.53 -12.31 -5.16
C TRP A 50 5.73 -11.48 -6.43
N GLY A 51 5.20 -10.25 -6.42
CA GLY A 51 5.49 -9.25 -7.43
C GLY A 51 5.48 -7.83 -6.88
N SER A 52 6.06 -6.89 -7.64
CA SER A 52 6.04 -5.47 -7.29
C SER A 52 6.20 -4.55 -8.49
N SER A 53 5.77 -3.31 -8.30
CA SER A 53 6.06 -2.19 -9.19
C SER A 53 7.51 -1.70 -9.02
N PRO A 54 8.00 -0.87 -9.96
CA PRO A 54 9.12 0.02 -9.68
C PRO A 54 8.85 0.88 -8.43
N VAL A 55 9.93 1.35 -7.80
CA VAL A 55 9.85 2.34 -6.72
C VAL A 55 9.62 3.72 -7.33
N TYR A 56 8.52 4.38 -6.96
CA TYR A 56 8.26 5.77 -7.30
C TYR A 56 9.05 6.69 -6.34
N PRO A 57 9.97 7.52 -6.83
CA PRO A 57 10.71 8.44 -5.98
C PRO A 57 9.77 9.43 -5.29
N LEU A 58 9.89 9.57 -3.97
CA LEU A 58 9.07 10.52 -3.23
C LEU A 58 9.94 11.26 -2.20
N ALA A 59 9.72 12.57 -2.10
CA ALA A 59 10.48 13.50 -1.25
C ALA A 59 10.71 12.97 0.16
N GLN A 60 11.83 13.36 0.79
CA GLN A 60 12.20 12.85 2.11
C GLN A 60 11.58 13.61 3.27
N SER A 61 11.13 14.84 3.05
CA SER A 61 10.57 15.71 4.09
C SER A 61 9.15 16.13 3.73
N PHE A 62 8.22 15.77 4.62
CA PHE A 62 6.80 16.11 4.64
C PHE A 62 6.30 15.86 6.07
N ASN A 63 5.20 16.50 6.46
CA ASN A 63 4.54 16.36 7.77
C ASN A 63 3.28 15.48 7.72
N ALA A 64 2.79 15.13 6.54
CA ALA A 64 1.76 14.13 6.37
C ALA A 64 1.93 13.37 5.06
N LEU A 65 1.62 12.07 5.07
CA LEU A 65 1.55 11.24 3.88
C LEU A 65 0.26 10.45 3.87
N ASP A 66 -0.57 10.70 2.87
CA ASP A 66 -1.69 9.86 2.54
C ASP A 66 -1.27 8.77 1.58
N LEU A 67 -1.59 7.53 1.91
CA LEU A 67 -1.46 6.39 1.02
C LEU A 67 -2.85 5.92 0.61
N ILE A 68 -3.08 5.82 -0.69
CA ILE A 68 -4.40 5.60 -1.27
C ILE A 68 -4.34 4.43 -2.25
N LEU A 69 -5.25 3.48 -2.08
CA LEU A 69 -5.53 2.44 -3.06
C LEU A 69 -6.86 2.76 -3.74
N MET A 70 -6.80 3.05 -5.05
CA MET A 70 -7.95 3.21 -5.92
C MET A 70 -8.27 1.85 -6.52
N ILE A 71 -9.47 1.33 -6.27
CA ILE A 71 -9.83 -0.05 -6.57
C ILE A 71 -11.04 -0.04 -7.51
N ASN A 72 -10.89 -0.68 -8.67
CA ASN A 72 -12.01 -1.02 -9.53
C ASN A 72 -12.39 -2.49 -9.27
N PRO A 73 -13.47 -2.76 -8.51
CA PRO A 73 -13.85 -4.14 -8.19
C PRO A 73 -14.30 -4.91 -9.44
N ILE A 74 -14.83 -4.25 -10.48
CA ILE A 74 -15.29 -4.91 -11.70
C ILE A 74 -14.11 -5.50 -12.49
N SER A 75 -13.06 -4.70 -12.74
CA SER A 75 -11.87 -5.18 -13.45
C SER A 75 -10.89 -5.91 -12.52
N GLY A 76 -10.95 -5.66 -11.22
CA GLY A 76 -9.94 -6.06 -10.24
C GLY A 76 -8.68 -5.18 -10.29
N GLN A 77 -8.72 -4.04 -10.99
CA GLN A 77 -7.59 -3.13 -11.09
C GLN A 77 -7.39 -2.36 -9.79
N VAL A 78 -6.15 -2.32 -9.32
CA VAL A 78 -5.72 -1.62 -8.12
C VAL A 78 -4.61 -0.66 -8.50
N GLU A 79 -4.81 0.62 -8.20
CA GLU A 79 -3.90 1.71 -8.56
C GLU A 79 -3.49 2.47 -7.31
N ALA A 80 -2.21 2.83 -7.23
CA ALA A 80 -1.70 3.64 -6.14
C ALA A 80 -1.92 5.13 -6.40
N ALA A 81 -2.23 5.86 -5.33
CA ALA A 81 -2.16 7.30 -5.29
C ALA A 81 -1.62 7.76 -3.93
N TYR A 82 -1.19 9.01 -3.85
CA TYR A 82 -0.74 9.61 -2.59
C TYR A 82 -1.12 11.09 -2.50
N ALA A 83 -1.07 11.65 -1.29
CA ALA A 83 -1.04 13.09 -1.08
C ALA A 83 -0.01 13.41 0.01
N LEU A 84 0.58 14.60 -0.06
CA LEU A 84 1.50 15.11 0.95
C LEU A 84 0.92 16.38 1.57
N ASP A 85 1.06 16.53 2.88
CA ASP A 85 0.75 17.76 3.60
C ASP A 85 -0.64 18.34 3.29
N ASP A 86 -1.65 17.45 3.24
CA ASP A 86 -3.04 17.79 2.89
C ASP A 86 -3.20 18.44 1.50
N GLY A 87 -2.22 18.25 0.62
CA GLY A 87 -2.23 18.66 -0.77
C GLY A 87 -3.09 17.79 -1.69
N PRO A 88 -3.08 18.07 -3.00
CA PRO A 88 -3.88 17.34 -3.97
C PRO A 88 -3.41 15.88 -4.14
N ILE A 89 -4.37 14.97 -4.30
CA ILE A 89 -4.12 13.56 -4.61
C ILE A 89 -3.38 13.45 -5.96
N GLN A 90 -2.26 12.73 -5.95
CA GLN A 90 -1.45 12.39 -7.10
C GLN A 90 -1.64 10.91 -7.45
N SER A 91 -2.17 10.62 -8.63
CA SER A 91 -2.23 9.26 -9.16
C SER A 91 -0.85 8.80 -9.63
N LEU A 92 -0.51 7.54 -9.36
CA LEU A 92 0.75 6.91 -9.75
C LEU A 92 0.57 5.86 -10.86
N THR A 93 -0.60 5.81 -11.48
CA THR A 93 -0.94 4.83 -12.53
C THR A 93 0.02 4.92 -13.72
N SER A 94 0.33 6.13 -14.19
CA SER A 94 1.29 6.36 -15.29
C SER A 94 2.75 6.06 -14.92
N SER A 95 3.05 5.96 -13.62
CA SER A 95 4.37 5.55 -13.11
C SER A 95 4.47 4.04 -12.92
N GLY A 96 3.43 3.28 -13.29
CA GLY A 96 3.42 1.82 -13.22
C GLY A 96 3.05 1.25 -11.85
N LEU A 97 2.56 2.07 -10.91
CA LEU A 97 2.10 1.59 -9.60
C LEU A 97 0.64 1.16 -9.68
N GLN A 98 0.43 0.12 -10.47
CA GLN A 98 -0.87 -0.50 -10.67
C GLN A 98 -0.71 -2.00 -10.88
N VAL A 99 -1.73 -2.76 -10.50
CA VAL A 99 -1.80 -4.20 -10.73
C VAL A 99 -3.24 -4.63 -10.93
N THR A 100 -3.47 -5.62 -11.79
CA THR A 100 -4.76 -6.31 -11.86
C THR A 100 -4.73 -7.49 -10.90
N ALA A 101 -5.61 -7.48 -9.91
CA ALA A 101 -5.73 -8.55 -8.92
C ALA A 101 -6.03 -9.90 -9.59
N GLN A 102 -5.49 -10.97 -9.01
CA GLN A 102 -5.65 -12.34 -9.47
C GLN A 102 -6.11 -13.25 -8.33
N GLY A 103 -6.49 -14.48 -8.66
CA GLY A 103 -6.79 -15.53 -7.69
C GLY A 103 -7.76 -15.10 -6.59
N LEU A 104 -7.40 -15.42 -5.34
CA LEU A 104 -8.24 -15.13 -4.17
C LEU A 104 -8.39 -13.64 -3.90
N VAL A 105 -7.38 -12.81 -4.21
CA VAL A 105 -7.49 -11.34 -4.08
C VAL A 105 -8.59 -10.81 -5.00
N LYS A 106 -8.62 -11.25 -6.25
CA LYS A 106 -9.69 -10.87 -7.19
C LYS A 106 -11.06 -11.36 -6.71
N ALA A 107 -11.12 -12.60 -6.21
CA ALA A 107 -12.36 -13.18 -5.72
C ALA A 107 -12.96 -12.37 -4.55
N VAL A 108 -12.16 -11.96 -3.57
CA VAL A 108 -12.66 -11.14 -2.45
C VAL A 108 -12.98 -9.71 -2.85
N LEU A 109 -12.29 -9.13 -3.84
CA LEU A 109 -12.63 -7.81 -4.39
C LEU A 109 -13.97 -7.79 -5.14
N GLN A 110 -14.41 -8.93 -5.66
CA GLN A 110 -15.62 -9.07 -6.49
C GLN A 110 -16.81 -9.68 -5.75
N SER A 111 -16.61 -10.15 -4.52
CA SER A 111 -17.62 -10.87 -3.77
C SER A 111 -18.42 -9.93 -2.87
N SER A 112 -19.74 -10.13 -2.82
CA SER A 112 -20.62 -9.55 -1.80
C SER A 112 -20.77 -10.44 -0.56
N GLN A 113 -20.17 -11.64 -0.57
CA GLN A 113 -20.31 -12.66 0.48
C GLN A 113 -18.99 -13.02 1.17
N ALA A 114 -17.84 -12.64 0.58
CA ALA A 114 -16.53 -12.82 1.19
C ALA A 114 -16.06 -11.51 1.80
N ALA A 115 -15.45 -11.59 2.98
CA ALA A 115 -14.87 -10.42 3.63
C ALA A 115 -13.56 -10.03 2.95
N LEU A 116 -13.42 -8.74 2.62
CA LEU A 116 -12.14 -8.16 2.23
C LEU A 116 -11.33 -7.87 3.50
N ALA A 117 -10.14 -8.44 3.61
CA ALA A 117 -9.19 -8.07 4.65
C ALA A 117 -8.48 -6.78 4.24
N VAL A 118 -8.47 -5.81 5.15
CA VAL A 118 -7.81 -4.53 4.96
C VAL A 118 -7.06 -4.17 6.24
N GLY A 119 -5.91 -3.52 6.12
CA GLY A 119 -5.20 -3.10 7.32
C GLY A 119 -3.94 -2.28 7.07
N MET A 120 -3.31 -1.91 8.17
CA MET A 120 -1.99 -1.29 8.21
C MET A 120 -0.92 -2.38 8.21
N ILE A 121 0.23 -2.11 7.61
CA ILE A 121 1.36 -3.04 7.58
C ILE A 121 2.67 -2.32 7.87
N GLY A 122 3.56 -2.99 8.59
CA GLY A 122 4.92 -2.54 8.86
C GLY A 122 5.89 -3.72 8.77
N THR A 123 7.09 -3.50 8.25
CA THR A 123 8.10 -4.54 8.08
C THR A 123 9.47 -4.00 8.43
N LYS A 124 10.12 -4.58 9.44
CA LYS A 124 11.50 -4.23 9.78
C LYS A 124 12.57 -5.00 9.04
N ALA A 125 12.23 -6.16 8.47
CA ALA A 125 13.12 -7.03 7.69
C ALA A 125 14.50 -7.26 8.32
N GLY A 126 14.55 -7.52 9.63
CA GLY A 126 15.79 -7.73 10.39
C GLY A 126 16.56 -6.45 10.76
N GLY A 127 16.08 -5.27 10.37
CA GLY A 127 16.60 -3.97 10.80
C GLY A 127 16.18 -3.57 12.21
N GLN A 128 16.61 -2.37 12.61
CA GLN A 128 16.20 -1.76 13.88
C GLN A 128 14.70 -1.43 13.88
N ASP A 129 14.12 -1.38 15.07
CA ASP A 129 12.75 -0.91 15.23
C ASP A 129 12.67 0.58 14.85
N TYR A 130 11.58 0.96 14.19
CA TYR A 130 11.35 2.33 13.74
C TYR A 130 9.86 2.69 13.95
N PRO A 131 9.56 3.94 14.34
CA PRO A 131 8.20 4.37 14.58
C PRO A 131 7.48 4.64 13.25
N VAL A 132 6.19 4.34 13.25
CA VAL A 132 5.24 4.86 12.28
C VAL A 132 3.93 5.14 13.00
N THR A 133 3.29 6.27 12.70
CA THR A 133 2.02 6.65 13.32
C THR A 133 0.98 6.83 12.22
N TYR A 134 -0.13 6.11 12.36
CA TYR A 134 -1.30 6.22 11.50
C TYR A 134 -2.35 7.06 12.21
N ASP A 135 -2.81 8.12 11.56
CA ASP A 135 -3.84 9.03 12.07
C ASP A 135 -5.23 8.40 11.93
N PHE A 136 -5.56 7.97 10.71
CA PHE A 136 -6.83 7.31 10.42
C PHE A 136 -6.71 6.22 9.37
N PHE A 137 -7.79 5.47 9.25
CA PHE A 137 -7.99 4.47 8.21
C PHE A 137 -9.42 4.57 7.68
N GLU A 138 -9.56 4.72 6.36
CA GLU A 138 -10.85 4.88 5.66
C GLU A 138 -10.95 3.81 4.56
N VAL A 139 -12.05 3.05 4.57
CA VAL A 139 -12.25 1.89 3.68
C VAL A 139 -13.22 2.24 2.57
#